data_AF-A0A7Y2HGJ4-F1
#
_entry.id   AF-A0A7Y2HGJ4-F1
#
_cell.length_a   1.000
_cell.length_b   1.000
_cell.length_c   1.000
_cell.angle_alpha   90.00
_cell.angle_beta   90.00
_cell.angle_gamma   90.00
#
_symmetry.space_group_name_H-M   'P 1'
#
loop_
_entity.id
_entity.type
_entity.pdbx_description
1 polymer ?
#
loop_
_entity_poly.entity_id
_entity_poly.type
_entity_poly.pdbx_seq_one_letter_code
_entity_poly.pdbx_strand_id
1 'polypeptide(L)'
;MNQYLLLFVAGFLLSFASIHSDKIIRWEVIGHKKISNNQDRTEIPIKVLTNKSQAIRFSINNGNLEIHHAKLHFNDGEVQTVPLRRKYKDGNMTKIVDLNGGLRNIIKCELHYIPDRLAKSNPVIEFWARTEVEEGLVDGKQ
;
A
#
# COMPACT_ATOMS: atom_id res chain seq x y z
N MET A 1 -45.62 -30.50 41.10
CA MET A 1 -46.80 -29.66 40.81
C MET A 1 -46.54 -28.32 41.52
N ASN A 2 -45.82 -27.37 40.93
CA ASN A 2 -46.23 -26.55 39.80
C ASN A 2 -45.06 -26.24 38.83
N GLN A 3 -45.36 -26.41 37.55
CA GLN A 3 -44.45 -26.55 36.42
C GLN A 3 -44.30 -25.26 35.57
N TYR A 4 -44.72 -24.08 36.06
CA TYR A 4 -44.81 -22.89 35.19
C TYR A 4 -44.22 -21.58 35.75
N LEU A 5 -43.38 -21.63 36.78
CA LEU A 5 -42.63 -20.44 37.22
C LEU A 5 -41.14 -20.53 36.84
N LEU A 6 -40.88 -21.07 35.65
CA LEU A 6 -39.54 -21.23 35.04
C LEU A 6 -39.40 -20.38 33.76
N LEU A 7 -40.32 -19.44 33.53
CA LEU A 7 -40.54 -18.80 32.22
C LEU A 7 -40.30 -17.28 32.18
N PHE A 8 -39.45 -16.71 33.05
CA PHE A 8 -39.27 -15.25 33.01
C PHE A 8 -37.86 -14.66 32.90
N VAL A 9 -36.75 -15.40 33.00
CA VAL A 9 -35.44 -14.71 33.05
C VAL A 9 -34.29 -15.35 32.27
N ALA A 10 -34.41 -16.58 31.77
CA ALA A 10 -33.29 -17.25 31.06
C ALA A 10 -33.28 -17.00 29.54
N GLY A 11 -34.06 -16.04 29.05
CA GLY A 11 -34.08 -15.61 27.65
C GLY A 11 -33.28 -14.33 27.43
N PHE A 12 -32.14 -14.20 28.11
CA PHE A 12 -31.13 -13.20 27.75
C PHE A 12 -30.58 -13.67 26.39
N LEU A 13 -31.31 -13.29 25.33
CA LEU A 13 -30.86 -13.26 23.94
C LEU A 13 -29.59 -12.41 23.91
N LEU A 14 -28.47 -13.01 24.32
CA LEU A 14 -27.12 -12.65 23.95
C LEU A 14 -26.97 -12.95 22.46
N SER A 15 -27.75 -12.26 21.64
CA SER A 15 -27.34 -11.91 20.31
C SER A 15 -26.18 -10.95 20.48
N PHE A 16 -25.00 -11.48 20.78
CA PHE A 16 -23.77 -10.81 20.42
C PHE A 16 -23.84 -10.68 18.89
N ALA A 17 -24.38 -9.55 18.43
CA ALA A 17 -24.13 -9.11 17.08
C ALA A 17 -22.61 -9.06 16.98
N SER A 18 -22.04 -10.03 16.28
CA SER A 18 -20.64 -9.97 15.89
C SER A 18 -20.54 -8.71 15.05
N ILE A 19 -19.99 -7.65 15.64
CA ILE A 19 -19.57 -6.46 14.93
C ILE A 19 -18.51 -6.96 13.97
N HIS A 20 -18.94 -7.30 12.75
CA HIS A 20 -18.01 -7.56 11.66
C HIS A 20 -17.40 -6.21 11.37
N SER A 21 -16.15 -6.02 11.81
CA SER A 21 -15.38 -4.87 11.36
C SER A 21 -15.13 -5.08 9.88
N ASP A 22 -15.90 -4.42 9.04
CA ASP A 22 -15.67 -4.43 7.61
C ASP A 22 -14.34 -3.71 7.36
N LYS A 23 -13.36 -4.47 6.90
CA LYS A 23 -12.06 -3.95 6.54
C LYS A 23 -12.16 -3.29 5.18
N ILE A 24 -11.90 -1.99 5.12
CA ILE A 24 -11.88 -1.24 3.87
C ILE A 24 -10.49 -1.35 3.26
N ILE A 25 -10.42 -1.88 2.04
CA ILE A 25 -9.21 -1.86 1.23
C ILE A 25 -9.03 -0.49 0.61
N ARG A 26 -7.91 0.18 0.89
CA ARG A 26 -7.61 1.52 0.36
C ARG A 26 -6.26 1.55 -0.34
N TRP A 27 -6.21 2.23 -1.48
CA TRP A 27 -4.96 2.62 -2.12
C TRP A 27 -4.60 4.04 -1.70
N GLU A 28 -3.36 4.25 -1.29
CA GLU A 28 -2.85 5.57 -0.95
C GLU A 28 -1.44 5.79 -1.52
N VAL A 29 -1.13 7.04 -1.85
CA VAL A 29 0.24 7.45 -2.20
C VAL A 29 1.05 7.52 -0.91
N ILE A 30 2.12 6.73 -0.85
CA ILE A 30 3.01 6.63 0.31
C ILE A 30 4.35 7.30 0.07
N GLY A 31 4.66 7.67 -1.17
CA GLY A 31 5.88 8.38 -1.52
C GLY A 31 5.81 8.92 -2.94
N HIS A 32 6.64 9.90 -3.23
CA HIS A 32 6.85 10.35 -4.60
C HIS A 32 8.29 10.83 -4.78
N LYS A 33 8.78 10.78 -6.02
CA LYS A 33 10.11 11.27 -6.35
C LYS A 33 10.16 11.76 -7.80
N LYS A 34 10.70 12.96 -8.00
CA LYS A 34 11.11 13.42 -9.33
C LYS A 34 12.41 12.71 -9.70
N ILE A 35 12.39 12.01 -10.83
CA ILE A 35 13.51 11.24 -11.33
C ILE A 35 14.59 12.18 -11.87
N SER A 36 15.85 11.81 -11.68
CA SER A 36 16.98 12.54 -12.26
C SER A 36 17.39 11.88 -13.56
N ASN A 37 17.67 12.66 -14.60
CA ASN A 37 18.11 12.13 -15.89
C ASN A 37 19.61 11.77 -15.89
N ASN A 38 20.30 11.92 -14.75
CA ASN A 38 21.74 11.66 -14.61
C ASN A 38 22.06 10.51 -13.66
N GLN A 39 21.05 9.88 -13.04
CA GLN A 39 21.23 8.77 -12.11
C GLN A 39 20.47 7.56 -12.63
N ASP A 40 20.94 6.37 -12.30
CA ASP A 40 20.32 5.07 -12.62
C ASP A 40 19.62 4.43 -11.41
N ARG A 41 19.79 5.04 -10.23
CA ARG A 41 19.15 4.66 -8.97
C ARG A 41 18.70 5.88 -8.21
N THR A 42 17.58 5.75 -7.50
CA THR A 42 17.16 6.76 -6.52
C THR A 42 16.42 6.10 -5.37
N GLU A 43 16.41 6.78 -4.23
CA GLU A 43 15.57 6.43 -3.09
C GLU A 43 14.29 7.26 -3.13
N ILE A 44 13.14 6.60 -2.99
CA ILE A 44 11.84 7.24 -2.89
C ILE A 44 11.54 7.41 -1.40
N PRO A 45 11.41 8.65 -0.88
CA PRO A 45 11.00 8.89 0.49
C PRO A 45 9.61 8.31 0.74
N ILE A 46 9.43 7.65 1.88
CA ILE A 46 8.17 7.02 2.28
C ILE A 46 7.61 7.74 3.50
N LYS A 47 6.32 8.10 3.45
CA LYS A 47 5.59 8.60 4.61
C LYS A 47 5.31 7.46 5.59
N VAL A 48 5.33 7.76 6.88
CA VAL A 48 4.93 6.78 7.90
C VAL A 48 3.44 6.45 7.72
N LEU A 49 3.12 5.17 7.62
CA LEU A 49 1.74 4.68 7.51
C LEU A 49 1.27 4.20 8.87
N THR A 50 0.02 4.51 9.20
CA THR A 50 -0.65 3.95 10.39
C THR A 50 -0.91 2.46 10.23
N ASN A 51 -1.29 2.04 9.02
CA ASN A 51 -1.65 0.67 8.70
C ASN A 51 -0.57 -0.01 7.86
N LYS A 52 -0.43 -1.32 8.06
CA LYS A 52 0.48 -2.15 7.26
C LYS A 52 0.00 -2.23 5.81
N SER A 53 0.95 -2.28 4.89
CA SER A 53 0.71 -2.46 3.47
C SER A 53 0.60 -3.94 3.12
N GLN A 54 -0.23 -4.28 2.14
CA GLN A 54 -0.36 -5.64 1.60
C GLN A 54 0.17 -5.75 0.18
N ALA A 55 0.05 -4.69 -0.60
CA ALA A 55 0.44 -4.66 -1.99
C ALA A 55 0.87 -3.26 -2.39
N ILE A 56 1.59 -3.19 -3.50
CA ILE A 56 2.13 -1.95 -4.03
C ILE A 56 1.93 -1.83 -5.53
N ARG A 57 2.03 -0.59 -6.01
CA ARG A 57 2.21 -0.26 -7.43
C ARG A 57 2.90 1.10 -7.55
N PHE A 58 3.44 1.39 -8.72
CA PHE A 58 3.98 2.71 -9.03
C PHE A 58 3.16 3.38 -10.15
N SER A 59 2.97 4.69 -10.07
CA SER A 59 2.49 5.52 -11.18
C SER A 59 3.65 6.31 -11.74
N ILE A 60 3.76 6.38 -13.07
CA ILE A 60 4.76 7.15 -13.80
C ILE A 60 4.05 8.33 -14.45
N ASN A 61 4.42 9.54 -14.04
CA ASN A 61 3.79 10.79 -14.46
C ASN A 61 4.86 11.74 -15.06
N ASN A 62 4.45 12.69 -15.89
CA ASN A 62 5.29 13.77 -16.43
C ASN A 62 6.53 13.30 -17.23
N GLY A 63 6.48 12.09 -17.81
CA GLY A 63 7.55 11.58 -18.65
C GLY A 63 7.53 10.06 -18.82
N ASN A 64 8.43 9.57 -19.69
CA ASN A 64 8.65 8.14 -19.89
C ASN A 64 9.77 7.66 -18.98
N LEU A 65 9.65 6.44 -18.45
CA LEU A 65 10.66 5.86 -17.58
C LEU A 65 10.84 4.38 -17.86
N GLU A 66 12.08 3.96 -18.09
CA GLU A 66 12.41 2.55 -18.19
C GLU A 66 12.91 2.04 -16.83
N ILE A 67 12.16 1.11 -16.25
CA ILE A 67 12.42 0.63 -14.89
C ILE A 67 12.89 -0.83 -14.96
N HIS A 68 14.01 -1.13 -14.30
CA HIS A 68 14.49 -2.49 -14.14
C HIS A 68 13.77 -3.20 -13.00
N HIS A 69 13.94 -2.67 -11.79
CA HIS A 69 13.38 -3.23 -10.57
C HIS A 69 13.29 -2.18 -9.47
N ALA A 70 12.49 -2.49 -8.44
CA ALA A 70 12.51 -1.79 -7.17
C ALA A 70 12.95 -2.75 -6.05
N LYS A 71 13.60 -2.23 -5.02
CA LYS A 71 13.89 -2.96 -3.77
C LYS A 71 13.10 -2.31 -2.64
N LEU A 72 12.25 -3.11 -2.02
CA LEU A 72 11.44 -2.72 -0.86
C LEU A 72 12.14 -3.24 0.38
N HIS A 73 12.51 -2.34 1.28
CA HIS A 73 13.04 -2.68 2.58
C HIS A 73 11.93 -2.59 3.62
N PHE A 74 11.77 -3.64 4.40
CA PHE A 74 10.79 -3.72 5.47
C PHE A 74 11.42 -3.43 6.84
N ASN A 75 10.57 -3.12 7.82
CA ASN A 75 11.02 -2.79 9.17
C ASN A 75 11.67 -3.98 9.93
N ASP A 76 11.43 -5.20 9.50
CA ASP A 76 12.05 -6.43 10.03
C ASP A 76 13.40 -6.77 9.35
N GLY A 77 13.85 -5.93 8.41
CA GLY A 77 15.12 -6.08 7.72
C GLY A 77 15.07 -6.93 6.45
N GLU A 78 13.95 -7.59 6.14
CA GLU A 78 13.81 -8.29 4.86
C GLU A 78 13.74 -7.32 3.69
N VAL A 79 14.13 -7.83 2.51
CA VAL A 79 14.10 -7.08 1.26
C VAL A 79 13.36 -7.86 0.19
N GLN A 80 12.35 -7.24 -0.40
CA GLN A 80 11.66 -7.77 -1.58
C GLN A 80 12.10 -7.04 -2.84
N THR A 81 12.59 -7.80 -3.82
CA THR A 81 12.90 -7.27 -5.16
C THR A 81 11.68 -7.41 -6.07
N VAL A 82 11.25 -6.29 -6.66
CA VAL A 82 10.10 -6.23 -7.57
C VAL A 82 10.59 -6.07 -9.00
N PRO A 83 10.56 -7.12 -9.84
CA PRO A 83 10.95 -7.01 -11.23
C PRO A 83 9.85 -6.33 -12.06
N LEU A 84 10.21 -5.23 -12.70
CA LEU A 84 9.33 -4.46 -13.59
C LEU A 84 9.78 -4.61 -15.05
N ARG A 85 11.09 -4.44 -15.31
CA ARG A 85 11.82 -4.74 -16.56
C ARG A 85 11.13 -4.29 -17.85
N ARG A 86 10.66 -3.04 -17.89
CA ARG A 86 10.05 -2.45 -19.09
C ARG A 86 10.07 -0.93 -19.08
N LYS A 87 9.82 -0.37 -20.26
CA LYS A 87 9.51 1.05 -20.44
C LYS A 87 8.04 1.33 -20.09
N TYR A 88 7.83 2.37 -19.29
CA TYR A 88 6.53 2.93 -18.94
C TYR A 88 6.39 4.30 -19.61
N LYS A 89 5.22 4.54 -20.18
CA LYS A 89 4.86 5.85 -20.71
C LYS A 89 4.25 6.71 -19.61
N ASP A 90 4.18 8.00 -19.87
CA ASP A 90 3.44 8.94 -19.02
C ASP A 90 2.00 8.45 -18.76
N GLY A 91 1.54 8.59 -17.53
CA GLY A 91 0.25 8.12 -17.03
C GLY A 91 0.13 6.60 -16.85
N ASN A 92 1.19 5.82 -17.10
CA ASN A 92 1.13 4.38 -16.87
C ASN A 92 1.34 4.01 -15.41
N MET A 93 0.64 2.97 -14.99
CA MET A 93 0.87 2.30 -13.72
C MET A 93 1.59 0.96 -13.93
N THR A 94 2.38 0.56 -12.94
CA THR A 94 2.91 -0.80 -12.89
C THR A 94 1.81 -1.80 -12.55
N LYS A 95 2.10 -3.09 -12.75
CA LYS A 95 1.28 -4.15 -12.17
C LYS A 95 1.23 -4.00 -10.65
N ILE A 96 0.14 -4.49 -10.06
CA ILE A 96 0.03 -4.68 -8.62
C ILE A 96 0.99 -5.81 -8.22
N VAL A 97 1.69 -5.62 -7.11
CA VAL A 97 2.61 -6.60 -6.55
C VAL A 97 2.28 -6.78 -5.09
N ASP A 98 1.89 -7.98 -4.71
CA ASP A 98 1.67 -8.31 -3.30
C ASP A 98 3.00 -8.40 -2.56
N LEU A 99 2.99 -7.99 -1.30
CA LEU A 99 4.16 -8.04 -0.44
C LEU A 99 4.36 -9.47 0.07
N ASN A 100 5.61 -9.92 0.05
CA ASN A 100 5.96 -11.20 0.64
C ASN A 100 5.67 -11.16 2.15
N GLY A 101 5.13 -12.25 2.70
CA GLY A 101 4.74 -12.30 4.12
C GLY A 101 3.46 -11.51 4.47
N GLY A 102 2.70 -11.02 3.49
CA GLY A 102 1.40 -10.40 3.71
C GLY A 102 1.47 -8.94 4.15
N LEU A 103 1.01 -8.65 5.37
CA LEU A 103 0.95 -7.29 5.92
C LEU A 103 2.33 -6.83 6.43
N ARG A 104 2.92 -5.83 5.77
CA ARG A 104 4.29 -5.33 6.05
C ARG A 104 4.36 -3.82 6.20
N ASN A 105 5.33 -3.34 6.98
CA ASN A 105 5.71 -1.93 7.04
C ASN A 105 6.90 -1.68 6.11
N ILE A 106 6.68 -0.90 5.06
CA ILE A 106 7.73 -0.52 4.11
C ILE A 106 8.42 0.73 4.66
N ILE A 107 9.74 0.64 4.89
CA ILE A 107 10.53 1.76 5.44
C ILE A 107 11.32 2.49 4.37
N LYS A 108 11.63 1.81 3.25
CA LYS A 108 12.42 2.38 2.18
C LYS A 108 12.15 1.68 0.84
N CYS A 109 12.19 2.45 -0.24
CA CYS A 109 12.12 1.96 -1.60
C CYS A 109 13.27 2.51 -2.43
N GLU A 110 14.08 1.59 -2.97
CA GLU A 110 15.12 1.92 -3.94
C GLU A 110 14.64 1.56 -5.34
N LEU A 111 14.65 2.53 -6.26
CA LEU A 111 14.27 2.33 -7.64
C LEU A 111 15.51 2.28 -8.53
N HIS A 112 15.60 1.27 -9.39
CA HIS A 112 16.63 1.15 -10.42
C HIS A 112 16.02 1.31 -11.82
N TYR A 113 16.55 2.24 -12.61
CA TYR A 113 15.97 2.68 -13.88
C TYR A 113 17.05 3.12 -14.87
N ILE A 114 16.68 3.22 -16.15
CA ILE A 114 17.52 3.83 -17.18
C ILE A 114 17.05 5.28 -17.35
N PRO A 115 17.92 6.27 -17.09
CA PRO A 115 17.56 7.66 -17.30
C PRO A 115 17.49 7.99 -18.79
N ASP A 116 16.46 8.73 -19.18
CA ASP A 116 16.38 9.32 -20.52
C ASP A 116 17.11 10.68 -20.51
N ARG A 117 18.39 10.67 -20.90
CA ARG A 117 19.26 11.85 -20.89
C ARG A 117 18.83 12.95 -21.85
N LEU A 118 17.96 12.64 -22.81
CA LEU A 118 17.46 13.56 -23.83
C LEU A 118 16.03 14.03 -23.53
N ALA A 119 15.41 13.55 -22.46
CA ALA A 119 14.05 13.91 -22.11
C ALA A 119 13.93 15.40 -21.76
N LYS A 120 12.90 16.05 -22.31
CA LYS A 120 12.57 17.46 -22.06
C LYS A 120 12.02 17.70 -20.65
N SER A 121 11.45 16.66 -20.03
CA SER A 121 10.91 16.68 -18.69
C SER A 121 11.39 15.47 -17.90
N ASN A 122 11.48 15.63 -16.59
CA ASN A 122 11.82 14.53 -15.71
C ASN A 122 10.53 13.83 -15.27
N PRO A 123 10.48 12.48 -15.38
CA PRO A 123 9.39 11.69 -14.83
C PRO A 123 9.24 11.91 -13.33
N VAL A 124 8.02 11.84 -12.84
CA VAL A 124 7.67 11.77 -11.43
C VAL A 124 7.12 10.38 -11.18
N ILE A 125 7.74 9.65 -10.26
CA ILE A 125 7.22 8.37 -9.80
C ILE A 125 6.43 8.58 -8.52
N GLU A 126 5.23 8.04 -8.46
CA GLU A 126 4.44 7.93 -7.23
C GLU A 126 4.45 6.48 -6.78
N PHE A 127 4.73 6.28 -5.50
CA PHE A 127 4.70 4.98 -4.86
C PHE A 127 3.37 4.83 -4.12
N TRP A 128 2.54 3.90 -4.59
CA TRP A 128 1.24 3.59 -4.02
C TRP A 128 1.30 2.29 -3.23
N ALA A 129 0.64 2.27 -2.07
CA ALA A 129 0.42 1.07 -1.29
C ALA A 129 -1.07 0.81 -1.04
N ARG A 130 -1.41 -0.46 -0.93
CA ARG A 130 -2.73 -0.95 -0.54
C ARG A 130 -2.69 -1.30 0.94
N THR A 131 -3.51 -0.64 1.73
CA THR A 131 -3.65 -0.86 3.18
C THR A 131 -5.07 -1.33 3.50
N GLU A 132 -5.20 -2.11 4.59
CA GLU A 132 -6.50 -2.39 5.21
C GLU A 132 -6.74 -1.34 6.29
N VAL A 133 -7.92 -0.72 6.28
CA VAL A 133 -8.34 0.26 7.29
C VAL A 133 -9.60 -0.29 7.97
N GLU A 134 -9.63 -0.24 9.29
CA GLU A 134 -10.85 -0.55 10.06
C GLU A 134 -11.84 0.60 9.93
N GLU A 135 -13.07 0.30 9.53
CA GLU A 135 -14.12 1.29 9.22
C GLU A 135 -14.40 2.27 10.38
N GLY A 136 -14.20 1.85 11.63
CA GLY A 136 -14.39 2.68 12.83
C GLY A 136 -13.38 3.81 13.05
N LEU A 137 -12.29 3.85 12.27
CA LEU A 137 -11.27 4.93 12.33
C LEU A 137 -11.39 5.95 11.19
N VAL A 138 -12.36 5.76 10.27
CA VAL A 138 -12.51 6.62 9.07
C VAL A 138 -13.36 7.86 9.36
N ASP A 139 -14.17 7.87 10.43
CA ASP A 139 -15.02 9.01 10.80
C ASP A 139 -14.32 9.91 11.84
N GLY A 140 -13.42 10.76 11.35
CA GLY A 140 -12.78 11.83 12.13
C GLY A 140 -13.75 12.99 12.45
N LYS A 141 -14.84 12.70 13.15
CA LYS A 141 -15.58 13.71 13.92
C LYS A 141 -15.38 13.43 15.40
N GLN A 142 -14.55 14.24 16.04
CA GLN A 142 -14.69 14.55 17.46
C GLN A 142 -15.90 15.44 17.67
#